data_AF-A0A5N5L0T8-F1
#
_entry.id   AF-A0A5N5L0T8-F1
#
_cell.length_a   1.000
_cell.length_b   1.000
_cell.length_c   1.000
_cell.angle_alpha   90.00
_cell.angle_beta   90.00
_cell.angle_gamma   90.00
#
_symmetry.space_group_name_H-M   'P 1'
#
loop_
_entity.id
_entity.type
_entity.pdbx_description
1 polymer ?
#
loop_
_entity_poly.entity_id
_entity_poly.type
_entity_poly.pdbx_seq_one_letter_code
_entity_poly.pdbx_strand_id
1 'polypeptide(L)'
;MLAGIWACYIKIDSIRYFASFADRPSGNAQFIFSSEKATSVRTMYVAEDHLGIRQVHFSDSMPPNTDKGVSGLWWRTFSVHGGSGLRVYTDGLKIRRFVAIPGDVVSHLAENIAWLTPEPRPDLIRFHSYTLNSPTQLRMTSFTCNDSRATAYSACWDGCILYLHTHTVSESQAFYNDVLRALDLEMKTSKC
;
A
#
# COMPACT_ATOMS: atom_id res chain seq x y z
N MET A 1 -26.51 -16.65 -1.11
CA MET A 1 -25.67 -15.99 -0.09
C MET A 1 -24.22 -16.33 -0.43
N LEU A 2 -23.34 -15.34 -0.65
CA LEU A 2 -21.93 -15.59 -0.96
C LEU A 2 -21.26 -16.15 0.29
N ALA A 3 -20.64 -17.34 0.22
CA ALA A 3 -20.00 -17.99 1.36
C ALA A 3 -18.63 -17.36 1.72
N GLY A 4 -18.07 -16.56 0.81
CA GLY A 4 -16.79 -15.87 0.99
C GLY A 4 -16.30 -15.26 -0.32
N ILE A 5 -15.21 -14.50 -0.23
CA ILE A 5 -14.54 -13.86 -1.36
C ILE A 5 -13.23 -14.58 -1.61
N TRP A 6 -13.01 -14.93 -2.87
CA TRP A 6 -11.79 -15.55 -3.37
C TRP A 6 -11.07 -14.58 -4.31
N ALA A 7 -9.77 -14.73 -4.44
CA ALA A 7 -8.92 -13.90 -5.29
C ALA A 7 -8.16 -14.75 -6.30
N CYS A 8 -8.26 -14.37 -7.56
CA CYS A 8 -7.46 -14.92 -8.64
C CYS A 8 -6.22 -14.06 -8.85
N TYR A 9 -5.14 -14.69 -9.32
CA TYR A 9 -3.86 -14.02 -9.49
C TYR A 9 -3.22 -14.42 -10.81
N ILE A 10 -2.44 -13.49 -11.37
CA ILE A 10 -1.59 -13.71 -12.54
C ILE A 10 -0.12 -13.53 -12.15
N LYS A 11 0.79 -14.20 -12.87
CA LYS A 11 2.23 -13.97 -12.76
C LYS A 11 2.72 -13.20 -13.98
N ILE A 12 3.47 -12.14 -13.74
CA ILE A 12 4.19 -11.36 -14.75
C ILE A 12 5.63 -11.25 -14.23
N ASP A 13 6.59 -11.72 -15.01
CA ASP A 13 8.02 -11.75 -14.63
C ASP A 13 8.28 -12.36 -13.25
N SER A 14 7.62 -13.49 -12.97
CA SER A 14 7.64 -14.20 -11.68
C SER A 14 7.03 -13.45 -10.49
N ILE A 15 6.57 -12.20 -10.68
CA ILE A 15 5.85 -11.44 -9.66
C ILE A 15 4.36 -11.71 -9.77
N ARG A 16 3.72 -11.92 -8.62
CA ARG A 16 2.31 -12.26 -8.51
C ARG A 16 1.46 -11.00 -8.31
N TYR A 17 0.46 -10.83 -9.16
CA TYR A 17 -0.49 -9.71 -9.14
C TYR A 17 -1.93 -10.18 -8.96
N PHE A 18 -2.72 -9.38 -8.26
CA PHE A 18 -4.13 -9.58 -8.01
C PHE A 18 -4.92 -9.36 -9.30
N ALA A 19 -5.58 -10.40 -9.81
CA ALA A 19 -6.20 -10.39 -11.12
C ALA A 19 -7.70 -10.07 -11.07
N SER A 20 -8.44 -10.74 -10.18
CA SER A 20 -9.88 -10.57 -10.04
C SER A 20 -10.39 -11.14 -8.73
N PHE A 21 -11.62 -10.77 -8.37
CA PHE A 21 -12.39 -11.44 -7.33
C PHE A 21 -13.18 -12.61 -7.91
N ALA A 22 -13.44 -13.61 -7.09
CA ALA A 22 -14.33 -14.73 -7.37
C ALA A 22 -15.26 -14.97 -6.17
N ASP A 23 -16.49 -15.39 -6.48
CA ASP A 23 -17.52 -15.74 -5.50
C ASP A 23 -17.41 -17.18 -5.00
N ARG A 24 -16.58 -17.99 -5.67
CA ARG A 24 -16.38 -19.41 -5.40
C ARG A 24 -14.92 -19.80 -5.57
N PRO A 25 -14.45 -20.84 -4.86
CA PRO A 25 -13.17 -21.45 -5.17
C PRO A 25 -13.18 -21.93 -6.63
N SER A 26 -12.20 -21.47 -7.41
CA SER A 26 -12.02 -21.93 -8.79
C SER A 26 -10.53 -22.02 -9.11
N GLY A 27 -10.10 -23.19 -9.59
CA GLY A 27 -8.70 -23.46 -9.96
C GLY A 27 -7.70 -23.03 -8.89
N ASN A 28 -6.97 -21.93 -9.15
CA ASN A 28 -5.93 -21.36 -8.30
C ASN A 28 -6.40 -20.16 -7.45
N ALA A 29 -7.71 -19.93 -7.33
CA ALA A 29 -8.25 -18.86 -6.51
C ALA A 29 -7.89 -19.09 -5.03
N GLN A 30 -7.45 -18.05 -4.34
CA GLN A 30 -7.14 -18.09 -2.91
C GLN A 30 -8.22 -17.40 -2.11
N PHE A 31 -8.62 -18.01 -1.00
CA PHE A 31 -9.57 -17.43 -0.08
C PHE A 31 -9.00 -16.15 0.55
N ILE A 32 -9.74 -15.05 0.50
CA ILE A 32 -9.30 -13.76 1.05
C ILE A 32 -10.24 -13.18 2.10
N PHE A 33 -11.52 -13.59 2.11
CA PHE A 33 -12.48 -13.09 3.10
C PHE A 33 -13.67 -14.02 3.33
N SER A 34 -14.14 -14.13 4.58
CA SER A 34 -15.37 -14.85 4.93
C SER A 34 -16.52 -13.88 5.10
N SER A 35 -17.69 -14.19 4.52
CA SER A 35 -18.92 -13.41 4.75
C SER A 35 -19.36 -13.40 6.21
N GLU A 36 -19.00 -14.42 6.99
CA GLU A 36 -19.28 -14.48 8.44
C GLU A 36 -18.52 -13.38 9.22
N LYS A 37 -17.40 -12.91 8.67
CA LYS A 37 -16.59 -11.82 9.22
C LYS A 37 -16.97 -10.44 8.66
N ALA A 38 -17.96 -10.36 7.76
CA ALA A 38 -18.39 -9.12 7.12
C ALA A 38 -18.94 -8.08 8.10
N THR A 39 -19.41 -8.50 9.27
CA THR A 39 -19.93 -7.59 10.30
C THR A 39 -18.86 -7.08 11.26
N SER A 40 -17.74 -7.78 11.38
CA SER A 40 -16.67 -7.46 12.34
C SER A 40 -15.49 -6.74 11.70
N VAL A 41 -15.05 -7.17 10.52
CA VAL A 41 -13.89 -6.59 9.85
C VAL A 41 -14.26 -5.30 9.14
N ARG A 42 -13.57 -4.22 9.47
CA ARG A 42 -13.81 -2.87 8.92
C ARG A 42 -12.63 -2.32 8.14
N THR A 43 -11.56 -3.08 8.01
CA THR A 43 -10.32 -2.60 7.41
C THR A 43 -9.84 -3.55 6.31
N MET A 44 -9.49 -2.96 5.17
CA MET A 44 -8.85 -3.64 4.04
C MET A 44 -7.48 -3.02 3.79
N TYR A 45 -6.43 -3.82 3.91
CA TYR A 45 -5.06 -3.45 3.54
C TYR A 45 -4.74 -3.94 2.14
N VAL A 46 -4.13 -3.08 1.34
CA VAL A 46 -3.78 -3.36 -0.06
C VAL A 46 -2.31 -3.08 -0.27
N ALA A 47 -1.55 -4.09 -0.64
CA ALA A 47 -0.15 -3.94 -1.02
C ALA A 47 -0.03 -3.85 -2.55
N GLU A 48 0.63 -2.82 -3.05
CA GLU A 48 0.82 -2.54 -4.47
C GLU A 48 2.24 -2.07 -4.78
N ASP A 49 2.70 -2.36 -5.99
CA ASP A 49 3.90 -1.74 -6.57
C ASP A 49 3.50 -0.85 -7.75
N HIS A 50 4.48 -0.34 -8.50
CA HIS A 50 4.25 0.46 -9.70
C HIS A 50 3.53 -0.29 -10.85
N LEU A 51 3.48 -1.62 -10.80
CA LEU A 51 2.80 -2.49 -11.76
C LEU A 51 1.41 -2.94 -11.31
N GLY A 52 1.05 -2.77 -10.04
CA GLY A 52 -0.31 -2.97 -9.57
C GLY A 52 -0.39 -3.71 -8.25
N ILE A 53 -1.59 -4.22 -7.97
CA ILE A 53 -1.91 -4.79 -6.66
C ILE A 53 -1.31 -6.18 -6.55
N ARG A 54 -0.59 -6.43 -5.46
CA ARG A 54 0.05 -7.71 -5.15
C ARG A 54 -0.70 -8.49 -4.10
N GLN A 55 -1.27 -7.81 -3.10
CA GLN A 55 -1.95 -8.45 -1.98
C GLN A 55 -3.13 -7.62 -1.48
N VAL A 56 -4.15 -8.31 -0.98
CA VAL A 56 -5.31 -7.73 -0.31
C VAL A 56 -5.56 -8.52 0.96
N HIS A 57 -5.67 -7.82 2.09
CA HIS A 57 -5.88 -8.40 3.41
C HIS A 57 -7.05 -7.71 4.11
N PHE A 58 -8.05 -8.48 4.51
CA PHE A 58 -9.16 -8.00 5.33
C PHE A 58 -8.91 -8.39 6.78
N SER A 59 -8.64 -7.42 7.63
CA SER A 59 -8.37 -7.61 9.05
C SER A 59 -8.38 -6.28 9.78
N ASP A 60 -8.80 -6.23 11.04
CA ASP A 60 -8.63 -5.02 11.87
C ASP A 60 -7.26 -4.98 12.56
N SER A 61 -6.49 -6.08 12.47
CA SER A 61 -5.08 -6.11 12.87
C SER A 61 -4.16 -5.95 11.66
N MET A 62 -2.97 -5.39 11.91
CA MET A 62 -1.94 -5.20 10.90
C MET A 62 -1.54 -6.53 10.22
N PRO A 63 -1.35 -6.57 8.90
CA PRO A 63 -0.87 -7.76 8.20
C PRO A 63 0.49 -8.25 8.74
N PRO A 64 0.70 -9.57 8.87
CA PRO A 64 1.93 -10.12 9.45
C PRO A 64 3.16 -9.85 8.58
N ASN A 65 4.34 -9.76 9.21
CA ASN A 65 5.66 -9.59 8.58
C ASN A 65 5.82 -8.29 7.76
N THR A 66 5.12 -7.22 8.12
CA THR A 66 5.16 -5.96 7.39
C THR A 66 5.99 -4.86 8.07
N ASP A 67 6.52 -5.12 9.26
CA ASP A 67 7.15 -4.13 10.14
C ASP A 67 8.38 -3.41 9.57
N LYS A 68 9.04 -4.00 8.56
CA LYS A 68 10.24 -3.42 7.94
C LYS A 68 9.99 -2.73 6.61
N GLY A 69 8.79 -2.89 6.05
CA GLY A 69 8.49 -2.52 4.68
C GLY A 69 9.29 -3.35 3.67
N VAL A 70 8.86 -3.34 2.41
CA VAL A 70 9.61 -3.96 1.31
C VAL A 70 9.80 -2.88 0.26
N SER A 71 11.05 -2.65 -0.18
CA SER A 71 11.32 -1.64 -1.21
C SER A 71 10.46 -1.90 -2.45
N GLY A 72 9.83 -0.84 -2.96
CA GLY A 72 8.93 -0.89 -4.10
C GLY A 72 7.53 -1.44 -3.82
N LEU A 73 7.23 -1.86 -2.59
CA LEU A 73 5.89 -2.27 -2.16
C LEU A 73 5.29 -1.23 -1.21
N TRP A 74 4.09 -0.77 -1.52
CA TRP A 74 3.38 0.27 -0.80
C TRP A 74 2.02 -0.22 -0.35
N TRP A 75 1.60 0.18 0.84
CA TRP A 75 0.38 -0.26 1.51
C TRP A 75 -0.64 0.87 1.58
N ARG A 76 -1.86 0.59 1.13
CA ARG A 76 -3.02 1.45 1.38
C ARG A 76 -3.97 0.79 2.35
N THR A 77 -4.65 1.61 3.14
CA THR A 77 -5.70 1.18 4.07
C THR A 77 -7.02 1.75 3.60
N PHE A 78 -8.04 0.91 3.56
CA PHE A 78 -9.40 1.30 3.22
C PHE A 78 -10.33 0.93 4.37
N SER A 79 -11.17 1.88 4.75
CA SER A 79 -12.29 1.62 5.65
C SER A 79 -13.43 0.96 4.89
N VAL A 80 -13.82 -0.23 5.34
CA VAL A 80 -14.92 -1.02 4.78
C VAL A 80 -16.12 -0.86 5.71
N HIS A 81 -17.08 -0.05 5.29
CA HIS A 81 -18.35 0.14 5.98
C HIS A 81 -19.51 -0.39 5.14
N GLY A 82 -20.61 -0.78 5.78
CA GLY A 82 -21.83 -1.20 5.08
C GLY A 82 -22.31 -0.10 4.15
N GLY A 83 -22.39 -0.38 2.84
CA GLY A 83 -22.77 0.60 1.81
C GLY A 83 -21.60 1.31 1.12
N SER A 84 -20.37 1.15 1.59
CA SER A 84 -19.18 1.61 0.87
C SER A 84 -18.88 0.69 -0.33
N GLY A 85 -18.64 1.29 -1.49
CA GLY A 85 -18.24 0.57 -2.69
C GLY A 85 -16.76 0.79 -3.00
N LEU A 86 -16.13 -0.13 -3.73
CA LEU A 86 -14.79 0.04 -4.27
C LEU A 86 -14.89 0.05 -5.79
N ARG A 87 -14.34 1.09 -6.41
CA ARG A 87 -14.10 1.11 -7.86
C ARG A 87 -12.76 0.45 -8.14
N VAL A 88 -12.80 -0.50 -9.06
CA VAL A 88 -11.64 -1.28 -9.48
C VAL A 88 -11.16 -0.78 -10.82
N TYR A 89 -9.87 -0.49 -10.94
CA TYR A 89 -9.21 -0.19 -12.21
C TYR A 89 -8.35 -1.37 -12.62
N THR A 90 -8.52 -1.83 -13.85
CA THR A 90 -7.83 -2.98 -14.44
C THR A 90 -7.18 -2.59 -15.76
N ASP A 91 -6.08 -3.24 -16.10
CA ASP A 91 -5.46 -3.16 -17.44
C ASP A 91 -5.92 -4.30 -18.36
N GLY A 92 -6.94 -5.07 -17.95
CA GLY A 92 -7.47 -6.23 -18.65
C GLY A 92 -6.84 -7.57 -18.21
N LEU A 93 -5.68 -7.54 -17.54
CA LEU A 93 -5.00 -8.72 -17.03
C LEU A 93 -4.94 -8.77 -15.50
N LYS A 94 -4.77 -7.59 -14.88
CA LYS A 94 -4.67 -7.44 -13.43
C LYS A 94 -5.34 -6.18 -12.92
N ILE A 95 -5.69 -6.21 -11.64
CA ILE A 95 -6.14 -5.02 -10.94
C ILE A 95 -4.94 -4.13 -10.65
N ARG A 96 -5.03 -2.89 -11.13
CA ARG A 96 -4.01 -1.86 -11.00
C ARG A 96 -4.22 -0.98 -9.78
N ARG A 97 -5.48 -0.70 -9.43
CA ARG A 97 -5.83 0.23 -8.35
C ARG A 97 -7.22 -0.02 -7.81
N PHE A 98 -7.39 0.17 -6.51
CA PHE A 98 -8.68 0.36 -5.87
C PHE A 98 -8.88 1.84 -5.54
N VAL A 99 -10.12 2.30 -5.66
CA VAL A 99 -10.55 3.64 -5.26
C VAL A 99 -11.84 3.47 -4.48
N ALA A 100 -11.90 3.93 -3.24
CA ALA A 100 -13.17 3.91 -2.54
C ALA A 100 -14.16 4.82 -3.27
N ILE A 101 -15.39 4.35 -3.41
CA ILE A 101 -16.50 5.16 -3.89
C ILE A 101 -17.00 5.90 -2.66
N PRO A 102 -16.90 7.23 -2.60
CA PRO A 102 -17.31 7.98 -1.42
C PRO A 102 -18.79 7.71 -1.13
N GLY A 103 -19.05 7.19 0.07
CA GLY A 103 -20.40 7.12 0.62
C GLY A 103 -20.79 8.43 1.34
N ASP A 104 -19.78 9.18 1.83
CA ASP A 104 -19.92 10.51 2.41
C ASP A 104 -18.56 11.24 2.40
N VAL A 105 -18.59 12.57 2.34
CA VAL A 105 -17.58 13.54 1.87
C VAL A 105 -16.23 13.57 2.63
N VAL A 106 -16.00 12.72 3.64
CA VAL A 106 -14.87 12.90 4.57
C VAL A 106 -13.73 11.93 4.26
N SER A 107 -12.79 12.42 3.44
CA SER A 107 -11.36 12.08 3.41
C SER A 107 -10.82 11.31 2.20
N HIS A 108 -10.97 11.89 1.01
CA HIS A 108 -10.22 11.50 -0.19
C HIS A 108 -8.68 11.45 -0.02
N LEU A 109 -8.12 12.11 0.98
CA LEU A 109 -6.67 12.18 1.17
C LEU A 109 -6.09 10.92 1.81
N ALA A 110 -6.69 10.42 2.90
CA ALA A 110 -6.17 9.25 3.62
C ALA A 110 -6.11 8.00 2.74
N GLU A 111 -7.15 7.78 1.91
CA GLU A 111 -7.22 6.62 1.01
C GLU A 111 -6.28 6.71 -0.19
N ASN A 112 -5.78 7.92 -0.52
CA ASN A 112 -4.81 8.13 -1.59
C ASN A 112 -3.35 8.07 -1.09
N ILE A 113 -3.14 7.96 0.22
CA ILE A 113 -1.83 7.82 0.83
C ILE A 113 -1.46 6.34 0.91
N ALA A 114 -0.32 6.01 0.33
CA ALA A 114 0.30 4.71 0.43
C ALA A 114 1.52 4.80 1.36
N TRP A 115 1.71 3.78 2.18
CA TRP A 115 2.73 3.72 3.22
C TRP A 115 3.72 2.60 2.94
N LEU A 116 4.99 2.74 3.34
CA LEU A 116 5.98 1.67 3.14
C LEU A 116 5.67 0.41 3.98
N THR A 117 5.01 0.59 5.11
CA THR A 117 4.40 -0.44 5.95
C THR A 117 2.88 -0.20 5.99
N PRO A 118 2.03 -1.19 6.32
CA PRO A 118 0.63 -0.92 6.60
C PRO A 118 0.48 0.25 7.58
N GLU A 119 -0.53 1.08 7.35
CA GLU A 119 -0.68 2.37 8.02
C GLU A 119 -0.55 2.23 9.55
N PRO A 120 0.48 2.83 10.16
CA PRO A 120 0.71 2.68 11.58
C PRO A 120 -0.23 3.61 12.35
N ARG A 121 -1.24 3.02 13.00
CA ARG A 121 -2.16 3.72 13.93
C ARG A 121 -2.86 4.94 13.30
N PRO A 122 -3.87 4.72 12.44
CA PRO A 122 -4.58 5.81 11.75
C PRO A 122 -5.12 6.89 12.70
N ASP A 123 -5.52 6.51 13.93
CA ASP A 123 -6.05 7.44 14.95
C ASP A 123 -5.02 8.45 15.47
N LEU A 124 -3.71 8.20 15.28
CA LEU A 124 -2.63 9.06 15.77
C LEU A 124 -2.06 9.99 14.69
N ILE A 125 -2.51 9.86 13.44
CA ILE A 125 -1.98 10.61 12.31
C ILE A 125 -3.02 11.64 11.86
N ARG A 126 -2.66 12.93 11.92
CA ARG A 126 -3.50 14.02 11.41
C ARG A 126 -2.90 14.61 10.14
N PHE A 127 -3.59 14.43 9.02
CA PHE A 127 -3.20 15.05 7.76
C PHE A 127 -3.70 16.49 7.69
N HIS A 128 -2.82 17.40 7.24
CA HIS A 128 -3.18 18.75 6.86
C HIS A 128 -2.74 18.96 5.41
N SER A 129 -3.68 19.21 4.50
CA SER A 129 -3.35 19.59 3.13
C SER A 129 -3.34 21.10 3.02
N TYR A 130 -2.21 21.65 2.56
CA TYR A 130 -2.05 23.08 2.32
C TYR A 130 -2.16 23.44 0.82
N THR A 131 -2.49 22.47 -0.05
CA THR A 131 -2.57 22.68 -1.50
C THR A 131 -3.92 22.23 -2.06
N LEU A 132 -4.48 23.03 -2.99
CA LEU A 132 -5.73 22.73 -3.71
C LEU A 132 -5.55 21.65 -4.80
N ASN A 133 -4.32 21.51 -5.31
CA ASN A 133 -3.95 20.47 -6.27
C ASN A 133 -3.49 19.25 -5.50
N SER A 134 -4.43 18.37 -5.15
CA SER A 134 -4.10 17.11 -4.49
C SER A 134 -3.37 16.19 -5.49
N PRO A 135 -2.11 15.79 -5.24
CA PRO A 135 -1.47 14.77 -6.06
C PRO A 135 -2.31 13.49 -6.05
N THR A 136 -2.35 12.79 -7.19
CA THR A 136 -3.21 11.61 -7.40
C THR A 136 -2.83 10.40 -6.55
N GLN A 137 -1.62 10.38 -6.01
CA GLN A 137 -1.10 9.34 -5.11
C GLN A 137 0.03 9.91 -4.26
N LEU A 138 -0.11 9.82 -2.94
CA LEU A 138 0.93 10.21 -1.98
C LEU A 138 1.62 8.95 -1.47
N ARG A 139 2.93 9.00 -1.30
CA ARG A 139 3.73 7.93 -0.67
C ARG A 139 4.36 8.47 0.60
N MET A 140 4.22 7.72 1.69
CA MET A 140 4.70 8.10 3.01
C MET A 140 5.62 7.02 3.56
N THR A 141 6.75 7.45 4.11
CA THR A 141 7.73 6.60 4.78
C THR A 141 7.95 7.12 6.19
N SER A 142 7.99 6.24 7.18
CA SER A 142 8.46 6.58 8.52
C SER A 142 9.98 6.39 8.61
N PHE A 143 10.61 7.20 9.45
CA PHE A 143 11.99 7.00 9.87
C PHE A 143 12.08 7.30 11.37
N THR A 144 13.08 6.72 12.04
CA THR A 144 13.23 6.89 13.47
C THR A 144 14.05 8.14 13.76
N CYS A 145 13.42 9.17 14.32
CA CYS A 145 14.12 10.38 14.74
C CYS A 145 14.51 10.30 16.22
N ASN A 146 15.73 10.73 16.55
CA ASN A 146 16.29 10.81 17.90
C ASN A 146 16.36 9.47 18.66
N ASP A 147 16.47 8.32 17.98
CA ASP A 147 16.81 7.06 18.65
C ASP A 147 18.22 7.15 19.23
N SER A 148 18.42 6.61 20.44
CA SER A 148 19.74 6.62 21.08
C SER A 148 20.81 5.83 20.32
N ARG A 149 20.39 4.97 19.38
CA ARG A 149 21.26 4.20 18.48
C ARG A 149 21.50 4.90 17.14
N ALA A 150 20.81 6.01 16.87
CA ALA A 150 21.01 6.78 15.65
C ALA A 150 22.38 7.49 15.69
N THR A 151 23.20 7.23 14.69
CA THR A 151 24.53 7.84 14.55
C THR A 151 24.55 8.99 13.55
N ALA A 152 23.68 8.94 12.54
CA ALA A 152 23.54 9.95 11.51
C ALA A 152 22.18 9.85 10.79
N TYR A 153 21.88 10.83 9.94
CA TYR A 153 20.75 10.79 9.01
C TYR A 153 21.25 11.10 7.59
N SER A 154 20.64 10.48 6.59
CA SER A 154 20.84 10.83 5.18
C SER A 154 19.52 11.14 4.50
N ALA A 155 19.58 11.98 3.47
CA ALA A 155 18.44 12.38 2.66
C ALA A 155 18.74 12.20 1.18
N CYS A 156 17.81 11.63 0.43
CA CYS A 156 17.80 11.71 -1.03
C CYS A 156 16.98 12.93 -1.45
N TRP A 157 17.53 13.74 -2.35
CA TRP A 157 16.95 15.01 -2.76
C TRP A 157 16.94 15.16 -4.28
N ASP A 158 15.80 15.55 -4.84
CA ASP A 158 15.65 16.01 -6.22
C ASP A 158 14.54 17.08 -6.29
N GLY A 159 14.90 18.34 -6.05
CA GLY A 159 13.96 19.45 -5.89
C GLY A 159 13.10 19.40 -4.62
N CYS A 160 12.90 18.22 -4.04
CA CYS A 160 12.31 17.97 -2.73
C CYS A 160 12.96 16.73 -2.07
N ILE A 161 12.65 16.49 -0.79
CA ILE A 161 13.09 15.26 -0.10
C ILE A 161 12.31 14.07 -0.66
N LEU A 162 13.03 13.12 -1.27
CA LEU A 162 12.46 11.88 -1.78
C LEU A 162 12.54 10.73 -0.76
N TYR A 163 13.58 10.73 0.07
CA TYR A 163 13.82 9.67 1.04
C TYR A 163 14.64 10.18 2.22
N LEU A 164 14.35 9.69 3.42
CA LEU A 164 15.12 9.92 4.64
C LEU A 164 15.50 8.60 5.28
N HIS A 165 16.75 8.47 5.69
CA HIS A 165 17.26 7.27 6.36
C HIS A 165 17.96 7.62 7.67
N THR A 166 17.81 6.74 8.65
CA THR A 166 18.47 6.83 9.96
C THR A 166 19.55 5.78 10.04
N HIS A 167 20.79 6.21 10.26
CA HIS A 167 21.94 5.34 10.35
C HIS A 167 22.12 4.79 11.77
N THR A 168 22.44 3.51 11.90
CA THR A 168 22.80 2.84 13.17
C THR A 168 24.17 2.15 13.08
N VAL A 169 24.83 1.93 14.23
CA VAL A 169 26.24 1.45 14.31
C VAL A 169 26.50 0.12 13.57
N SER A 170 25.50 -0.75 13.45
CA SER A 170 25.64 -2.11 12.90
C SER A 170 24.88 -2.32 11.59
N GLU A 171 24.46 -1.26 10.91
CA GLU A 171 23.68 -1.42 9.68
C GLU A 171 24.52 -1.76 8.46
N SER A 172 23.94 -2.57 7.58
CA SER A 172 24.49 -2.83 6.25
C SER A 172 24.20 -1.66 5.33
N GLN A 173 25.16 -1.25 4.50
CA GLN A 173 24.97 -0.22 3.46
C GLN A 173 24.26 -0.75 2.20
N ALA A 174 23.87 -2.03 2.17
CA ALA A 174 23.21 -2.62 1.02
C ALA A 174 21.88 -1.94 0.64
N PHE A 175 21.22 -1.26 1.59
CA PHE A 175 19.96 -0.55 1.35
C PHE A 175 20.08 0.55 0.28
N TYR A 176 21.26 1.14 0.10
CA TYR A 176 21.46 2.14 -0.95
C TYR A 176 21.19 1.58 -2.35
N ASN A 177 21.46 0.30 -2.58
CA ASN A 177 21.16 -0.34 -3.85
C ASN A 177 19.66 -0.45 -4.11
N ASP A 178 18.87 -0.66 -3.06
CA ASP A 178 17.40 -0.74 -3.16
C ASP A 178 16.78 0.63 -3.41
N VAL A 179 17.34 1.68 -2.81
CA VAL A 179 16.95 3.08 -3.05
C VAL A 179 17.27 3.47 -4.49
N LEU A 180 18.48 3.18 -4.97
CA LEU A 180 18.88 3.47 -6.35
C LEU A 180 17.99 2.73 -7.36
N ARG A 181 17.64 1.46 -7.10
CA ARG A 181 16.71 0.70 -7.94
C ARG A 181 15.30 1.28 -7.94
N ALA A 182 14.79 1.71 -6.78
CA ALA A 182 13.47 2.33 -6.68
C ALA A 182 13.42 3.66 -7.45
N LEU A 183 14.45 4.51 -7.31
CA LEU A 183 14.56 5.77 -8.04
C LEU A 183 14.67 5.56 -9.55
N ASP A 184 15.46 4.57 -10.00
CA ASP A 184 15.55 4.21 -11.42
C ASP A 184 14.21 3.78 -12.02
N LEU A 185 13.38 3.07 -11.25
CA LEU A 185 12.04 2.68 -11.68
C LEU A 185 11.10 3.88 -11.76
N GLU A 186 11.16 4.80 -10.79
CA GLU A 186 10.32 6.01 -10.79
C GLU A 186 10.71 6.97 -11.91
N MET A 187 12.00 7.25 -12.11
CA MET A 187 12.49 8.17 -13.16
C MET A 187 12.18 7.68 -14.58
N LYS A 188 12.10 6.36 -14.80
CA LYS A 188 11.69 5.79 -16.09
C LYS A 188 10.19 5.94 -16.36
N THR A 189 9.36 6.02 -15.33
CA THR A 189 7.91 6.16 -15.46
C THR A 189 7.43 7.60 -15.66
N SER A 190 8.24 8.60 -15.30
CA SER A 190 7.90 10.03 -15.44
C SER A 190 8.05 10.57 -16.88
N LYS A 191 8.43 9.73 -17.85
CA LYS A 191 8.67 10.11 -19.27
C LYS A 191 7.62 9.58 -20.26
N CYS A 192 6.49 9.07 -19.79
CA CYS A 192 5.40 8.59 -20.64
C CYS A 192 4.15 9.46 -20.50
#